data_AF-A0A401QHA9-F1
#
_entry.id   AF-A0A401QHA9-F1
#
_cell.length_a   1.000
_cell.length_b   1.000
_cell.length_c   1.000
_cell.angle_alpha   90.00
_cell.angle_beta   90.00
_cell.angle_gamma   90.00
#
_symmetry.space_group_name_H-M   'P 1'
#
loop_
_entity.id
_entity.type
_entity.pdbx_description
1 polymer ?
#
loop_
_entity_poly.entity_id
_entity_poly.type
_entity_poly.pdbx_seq_one_letter_code
_entity_poly.pdbx_strand_id
1 'polypeptide(L)' 'VVLLACLELGSAYRLVCYFTNWAQYRRGPAKYKIDDLDPCLCTHLIYAFAGMKDNKITTFDTNDLTLYHSFNSLKNK' A
#
# COMPACT_ATOMS: atom_id res chain seq x y z
N VAL A 1 20.48 34.93 -16.00
CA VAL A 1 19.56 33.94 -16.60
C VAL A 1 20.19 32.55 -16.77
N VAL A 2 21.40 32.27 -16.27
CA VAL A 2 22.10 30.98 -16.52
C VAL A 2 22.44 30.20 -15.22
N LEU A 3 21.95 30.61 -14.04
CA LEU A 3 22.44 30.08 -12.75
C LEU A 3 21.42 29.39 -11.82
N LEU A 4 20.18 29.10 -12.28
CA LEU A 4 19.21 28.34 -11.46
C LEU A 4 18.45 27.23 -12.21
N ALA A 5 18.99 26.73 -13.32
CA ALA A 5 18.35 25.68 -14.12
C ALA A 5 18.79 24.24 -13.77
N CYS A 6 19.46 24.02 -12.63
CA CYS A 6 19.99 22.69 -12.25
C CYS A 6 19.50 22.16 -10.89
N LEU A 7 18.38 22.67 -10.35
CA LEU A 7 17.69 22.06 -9.20
C LEU A 7 16.48 21.23 -9.65
N GLU A 8 16.70 20.37 -10.63
CA GLU A 8 15.91 19.14 -10.78
C GLU A 8 16.94 18.01 -10.65
N LEU A 9 17.47 17.82 -9.44
CA LEU A 9 18.03 16.51 -9.05
C LEU A 9 16.83 15.54 -8.99
N GLY A 10 16.34 15.18 -10.16
CA GLY A 10 15.27 14.22 -10.33
C GLY A 10 15.79 12.86 -9.92
N SER A 11 15.57 12.50 -8.65
CA SER A 11 15.45 11.11 -8.25
C SER A 11 14.05 10.92 -7.69
N ALA A 12 13.09 10.64 -8.57
CA ALA A 12 11.82 10.06 -8.17
C ALA A 12 12.09 8.62 -7.72
N TYR A 13 12.71 8.45 -6.55
CA TYR A 13 12.97 7.13 -5.99
C TYR A 13 11.64 6.49 -5.62
N ARG A 14 11.30 5.38 -6.27
CA ARG A 14 10.09 4.63 -5.95
C ARG A 14 10.35 3.76 -4.72
N LEU A 15 9.84 4.18 -3.57
CA LEU A 15 9.74 3.31 -2.40
C LEU A 15 8.42 2.55 -2.46
N VAL A 16 8.52 1.26 -2.79
CA VAL A 16 7.38 0.36 -2.99
C VAL A 16 7.23 -0.54 -1.77
N CYS A 17 6.10 -0.42 -1.07
CA CYS A 17 5.83 -1.16 0.16
C CYS A 17 4.68 -2.14 -0.03
N TYR A 18 4.88 -3.38 0.39
CA TYR A 18 3.85 -4.40 0.41
C TYR A 18 3.11 -4.39 1.75
N PHE A 19 1.79 -4.30 1.69
CA PHE A 19 0.91 -4.52 2.82
C PHE A 19 0.30 -5.92 2.73
N THR A 20 0.57 -6.76 3.73
CA THR A 20 0.06 -8.14 3.76
C THR A 20 -1.22 -8.22 4.59
N ASN A 21 -2.35 -8.58 3.99
CA ASN A 21 -3.66 -8.56 4.65
C ASN A 21 -3.75 -9.47 5.89
N TRP A 22 -3.02 -10.58 5.93
CA TRP A 22 -3.01 -11.49 7.08
C TRP A 22 -2.32 -10.93 8.33
N ALA A 23 -1.62 -9.78 8.23
CA ALA A 23 -1.02 -9.12 9.38
C ALA A 23 -2.08 -8.65 10.41
N GLN A 24 -3.32 -8.45 9.96
CA GLN A 24 -4.46 -8.10 10.83
C GLN A 24 -4.77 -9.19 11.87
N TYR A 25 -4.39 -10.45 11.59
CA TYR A 25 -4.65 -11.61 12.43
C TYR A 25 -3.52 -11.93 13.42
N ARG A 26 -2.36 -11.27 13.31
CA ARG A 26 -1.28 -11.43 14.27
C ARG A 26 -1.74 -11.01 15.67
N ARG A 27 -1.10 -11.56 16.71
CA ARG A 27 -1.43 -11.29 18.11
C ARG A 27 -0.47 -10.26 18.72
N GLY A 28 -0.96 -9.55 19.74
CA GLY A 28 -0.16 -8.60 20.51
C GLY A 28 0.39 -7.45 19.65
N PRO A 29 1.61 -6.96 19.93
CA PRO A 29 2.20 -5.77 19.29
C PRO A 29 2.53 -5.99 17.81
N ALA A 30 2.54 -7.24 17.33
CA ALA A 30 2.78 -7.54 15.92
C ALA A 30 1.50 -7.48 15.06
N LYS A 31 0.32 -7.25 15.67
CA LYS A 31 -0.92 -6.99 14.93
C LYS A 31 -0.77 -5.68 14.16
N TYR A 32 -1.06 -5.73 12.87
CA TYR A 32 -0.90 -4.57 12.00
C TYR A 32 -2.08 -4.48 11.04
N LYS A 33 -2.70 -3.32 10.98
CA LYS A 33 -3.90 -3.00 10.19
C LYS A 33 -3.60 -1.85 9.23
N ILE A 34 -4.56 -1.56 8.35
CA ILE A 34 -4.48 -0.43 7.43
C ILE A 34 -4.38 0.90 8.18
N ASP A 35 -5.03 1.02 9.33
CA ASP A 35 -4.99 2.25 10.15
C ASP A 35 -3.61 2.53 10.77
N ASP A 36 -2.76 1.51 10.85
CA ASP A 36 -1.38 1.64 11.35
C ASP A 36 -0.40 2.09 10.25
N LEU A 37 -0.81 2.11 8.98
CA LEU A 37 0.02 2.58 7.87
C LEU A 37 0.14 4.11 7.86
N ASP A 38 1.38 4.58 7.79
CA ASP A 38 1.69 5.96 7.39
C ASP A 38 1.55 6.10 5.86
N PRO A 39 0.56 6.86 5.36
CA PRO A 39 0.33 7.03 3.91
C PRO A 39 1.46 7.80 3.21
N CYS A 40 2.27 8.55 3.95
CA CYS A 40 3.35 9.37 3.41
C CYS A 40 4.71 8.65 3.41
N LEU A 41 4.81 7.47 4.04
CA LEU A 41 6.08 6.74 4.16
C LEU A 41 6.56 6.17 2.82
N CYS A 42 5.66 5.65 2.00
CA CYS A 42 5.98 4.97 0.74
C CYS A 42 5.36 5.69 -0.44
N THR A 43 6.03 5.68 -1.59
CA THR A 43 5.46 6.30 -2.80
C THR A 43 4.49 5.37 -3.53
N HIS A 44 4.62 4.05 -3.32
CA HIS A 44 3.70 3.05 -3.85
C HIS A 44 3.35 2.05 -2.76
N LEU A 45 2.06 1.75 -2.61
CA LEU A 45 1.57 0.72 -1.71
C LEU A 45 0.97 -0.41 -2.54
N ILE A 46 1.38 -1.65 -2.27
CA ILE A 46 0.88 -2.86 -2.92
C ILE A 46 0.13 -3.70 -1.90
N TYR A 47 -1.15 -3.95 -2.13
CA TYR A 47 -1.92 -4.89 -1.34
C TYR A 47 -1.55 -6.32 -1.74
N ALA A 48 -1.05 -7.09 -0.79
CA ALA A 48 -0.70 -8.50 -0.93
C ALA A 48 -1.66 -9.37 -0.10
N PHE A 49 -2.45 -10.26 -0.71
CA PHE A 49 -2.63 -10.49 -2.15
C PHE A 49 -4.12 -10.64 -2.48
N ALA A 50 -4.45 -10.58 -3.76
CA ALA A 50 -5.73 -11.06 -4.27
C ALA A 50 -5.68 -12.59 -4.47
N GLY A 51 -6.86 -13.20 -4.64
CA GLY A 51 -7.01 -14.61 -4.99
C GLY A 51 -7.17 -14.84 -6.49
N MET A 52 -7.17 -16.12 -6.89
CA MET A 52 -7.49 -16.54 -8.26
C MET A 52 -8.40 -17.78 -8.23
N LYS A 53 -9.45 -17.76 -9.05
CA LYS A 53 -10.36 -18.89 -9.25
C LYS A 53 -10.84 -18.89 -10.70
N ASP A 54 -10.80 -20.05 -11.37
CA ASP A 54 -11.24 -20.21 -12.76
C ASP A 54 -10.60 -19.18 -13.72
N ASN A 55 -9.29 -18.95 -13.57
CA ASN A 55 -8.51 -17.93 -14.30
C ASN A 55 -9.05 -16.49 -14.16
N LYS A 56 -9.83 -16.22 -13.11
CA LYS A 56 -10.33 -14.88 -12.78
C LYS A 56 -9.78 -14.44 -11.42
N ILE A 57 -9.47 -13.16 -11.32
CA ILE A 57 -9.07 -12.53 -10.06
C ILE A 57 -10.27 -12.56 -9.11
N THR A 58 -10.02 -12.91 -7.85
CA THR A 58 -11.01 -12.91 -6.77
C THR A 58 -10.39 -12.37 -5.48
N THR A 59 -11.14 -12.35 -4.39
CA THR A 59 -10.61 -12.03 -3.06
C THR A 59 -9.88 -13.24 -2.46
N PHE A 60 -8.85 -12.99 -1.67
CA PHE A 60 -8.15 -14.05 -0.93
C PHE A 60 -8.88 -14.36 0.39
N ASP A 61 -9.30 -13.30 1.10
CA ASP A 61 -10.07 -13.36 2.34
C ASP A 61 -11.46 -12.72 2.16
N THR A 62 -12.40 -13.13 2.99
CA THR A 62 -13.78 -12.65 3.04
C THR A 62 -13.92 -11.15 3.30
N ASN A 63 -12.99 -10.55 4.04
CA ASN A 63 -13.02 -9.12 4.36
C ASN A 63 -12.18 -8.25 3.41
N ASP A 64 -11.57 -8.84 2.38
CA ASP A 64 -10.69 -8.11 1.45
C ASP A 64 -11.40 -6.96 0.74
N LEU A 65 -12.69 -7.09 0.37
CA LEU A 65 -13.41 -6.00 -0.29
C LEU A 65 -13.44 -4.73 0.56
N THR A 66 -13.73 -4.88 1.85
CA THR A 66 -13.70 -3.77 2.81
C THR A 66 -12.28 -3.23 2.97
N LEU A 67 -11.28 -4.11 3.07
CA LEU A 67 -9.89 -3.71 3.20
C LEU A 67 -9.36 -3.00 1.94
N TYR A 68 -9.78 -3.38 0.74
CA TYR A 68 -9.44 -2.68 -0.51
C TYR A 68 -9.97 -1.26 -0.50
N HIS A 69 -11.20 -1.04 -0.04
CA HIS A 69 -11.75 0.31 0.10
C HIS A 69 -10.93 1.14 1.09
N SER A 70 -10.70 0.61 2.31
CA SER A 70 -9.90 1.30 3.33
C SER A 70 -8.47 1.58 2.87
N PHE A 71 -7.82 0.64 2.20
CA PHE A 71 -6.47 0.77 1.68
C PHE A 71 -6.39 1.85 0.60
N ASN A 72 -7.38 1.92 -0.29
CA ASN A 72 -7.45 2.97 -1.31
C ASN A 72 -7.75 4.36 -0.73
N SER A 73 -8.49 4.44 0.38
CA SER A 73 -8.76 5.70 1.07
C SER A 73 -7.50 6.35 1.65
N LEU A 74 -6.39 5.62 1.82
CA LEU A 74 -5.10 6.18 2.22
C LEU A 74 -4.58 7.24 1.23
N LYS A 75 -5.01 7.20 -0.04
CA LYS A 75 -4.64 8.22 -1.04
C LYS A 75 -5.20 9.62 -0.74
N ASN A 76 -6.17 9.72 0.16
CA ASN A 76 -6.83 10.97 0.52
C ASN A 76 -6.43 11.47 1.92
N LYS A 77 -5.44 10.83 2.55
CA LYS A 77 -4.84 11.27 3.81
C LYS A 77 -3.53 11.97 3.50
#